data_AF-A0A0G0R7H9-F1
#
_entry.id   AF-A0A0G0R7H9-F1
#
_cell.length_a   1.000
_cell.length_b   1.000
_cell.length_c   1.000
_cell.angle_alpha   90.00
_cell.angle_beta   90.00
_cell.angle_gamma   90.00
#
_symmetry.space_group_name_H-M   'P 1'
#
loop_
_entity.id
_entity.type
_entity.pdbx_description
1 polymer ?
#
loop_
_entity_poly.entity_id
_entity_poly.type
_entity_poly.pdbx_seq_one_letter_code
_entity_poly.pdbx_strand_id
1 'polypeptide(L)'
;MNTMTVRAAALAISASTQPTARGIIAGAQGFEFARITLDAGGSGENVRFGAIPLTYNGTPQTFGAEESKMTSCQLFDTANPTVALNTGSNTVNPSTSTATSTALQQTFTLDQQFTVPSGTVKTLSLKCNLSSTADTASQIRWGVLSTNSMSVSGASGSDVTEVITTGVGQTMTVSTSGSYTVTNDTSLLYTTAQAGATGVTLAKFRFTAGANEAVDLKQIALLLGNSSASSTPADLVGQSVSIWNGATQIGTANFGGSAARHATSTALTPAPRVEAGESIVLTIKGNLSAQGINEGTPGALLSVSYNGANSGINGNYATGVSSQVTISGGTSSEVTSNGLRIFRTLPSIAVTSTGGTLGAGLDLYKFVVTNPNSRDVVFHKFTMSIATSGGATNAFILYGDGIAFNSSTSTTASETFIELVSTQTSQAQIVPANGSKTYILKATTAVDTASVSESINLALLADTSYVADINTLMATVVQVELGAGNTDNVIWSPFSTTTPVATADTQSNLDWTNGYGMPGFPSNAAFPVQVWTRAN
;
A
#
# COMPACT_ATOMS: atom_id res chain seq x y z
N MET A 1 -27.79 54.72 49.10
CA MET A 1 -27.22 53.46 49.59
C MET A 1 -27.25 52.49 48.42
N ASN A 2 -26.11 52.22 47.79
CA ASN A 2 -26.07 51.33 46.62
C ASN A 2 -25.90 49.91 47.13
N THR A 3 -26.92 49.08 46.93
CA THR A 3 -26.87 47.64 47.19
C THR A 3 -25.93 47.00 46.17
N MET A 4 -24.76 46.55 46.63
CA MET A 4 -23.85 45.74 45.81
C MET A 4 -24.21 44.27 46.03
N THR A 5 -24.68 43.60 44.98
CA THR A 5 -24.95 42.14 45.04
C THR A 5 -23.63 41.40 44.80
N VAL A 6 -23.05 40.81 45.84
CA VAL A 6 -21.91 39.90 45.70
C VAL A 6 -22.44 38.57 45.14
N ARG A 7 -21.83 38.07 44.06
CA ARG A 7 -22.15 36.74 43.55
C ARG A 7 -21.64 35.70 44.57
N ALA A 8 -22.47 34.73 44.93
CA ALA A 8 -22.07 33.64 45.81
C ALA A 8 -21.04 32.72 45.13
N ALA A 9 -20.29 31.99 45.94
CA ALA A 9 -19.46 30.89 45.44
C ALA A 9 -20.34 29.80 44.82
N ALA A 10 -19.91 29.25 43.69
CA ALA A 10 -20.66 28.21 42.97
C ALA A 10 -19.71 27.28 42.23
N LEU A 11 -20.07 25.99 42.15
CA LEU A 11 -19.37 25.00 41.35
C LEU A 11 -20.39 24.08 40.69
N ALA A 12 -20.32 23.92 39.37
CA ALA A 12 -21.04 22.89 38.65
C ALA A 12 -20.08 21.77 38.22
N ILE A 13 -20.51 20.52 38.35
CA ILE A 13 -19.71 19.33 38.06
C ILE A 13 -20.45 18.48 37.04
N SER A 14 -19.74 18.03 36.00
CA SER A 14 -20.31 17.13 34.98
C SER A 14 -19.26 16.20 34.40
N ALA A 15 -19.69 15.04 33.91
CA ALA A 15 -18.83 14.16 33.10
C ALA A 15 -18.74 14.69 31.66
N SER A 16 -17.53 14.73 31.10
CA SER A 16 -17.29 15.12 29.72
C SER A 16 -17.71 14.01 28.74
N THR A 17 -17.98 14.38 27.49
CA THR A 17 -18.12 13.44 26.37
C THR A 17 -16.78 12.94 25.83
N GLN A 18 -15.67 13.39 26.42
CA GLN A 18 -14.31 12.99 26.08
C GLN A 18 -13.62 12.23 27.23
N PRO A 19 -12.79 11.21 26.92
CA PRO A 19 -12.63 10.60 25.60
C PRO A 19 -13.89 9.89 25.11
N THR A 20 -14.13 9.87 23.80
CA THR A 20 -15.30 9.19 23.20
C THR A 20 -15.29 7.70 23.50
N ALA A 21 -16.47 7.08 23.53
CA ALA A 21 -16.61 5.64 23.70
C ALA A 21 -15.78 4.87 22.67
N ARG A 22 -14.97 3.89 23.12
CA ARG A 22 -14.04 3.14 22.26
C ARG A 22 -13.63 1.80 22.88
N GLY A 23 -12.94 0.99 22.08
CA GLY A 23 -12.26 -0.20 22.57
C GLY A 23 -11.00 0.16 23.36
N ILE A 24 -10.70 -0.63 24.39
CA ILE A 24 -9.47 -0.53 25.18
C ILE A 24 -8.86 -1.91 25.34
N ILE A 25 -7.54 -1.98 25.48
CA ILE A 25 -6.83 -3.26 25.52
C ILE A 25 -6.53 -3.65 26.97
N ALA A 26 -6.87 -4.89 27.34
CA ALA A 26 -6.45 -5.46 28.62
C ALA A 26 -4.91 -5.35 28.74
N GLY A 27 -4.43 -4.83 29.88
CA GLY A 27 -3.01 -4.51 30.08
C GLY A 27 -2.62 -3.06 29.76
N ALA A 28 -3.57 -2.21 29.32
CA ALA A 28 -3.29 -0.80 29.07
C ALA A 28 -2.85 -0.06 30.35
N GLN A 29 -1.76 0.71 30.25
CA GLN A 29 -1.19 1.46 31.37
C GLN A 29 -1.49 2.96 31.23
N GLY A 30 -1.89 3.61 32.33
CA GLY A 30 -2.16 5.06 32.38
C GLY A 30 -3.22 5.55 31.39
N PHE A 31 -4.17 4.69 31.02
CA PHE A 31 -5.20 4.99 30.03
C PHE A 31 -6.20 6.01 30.59
N GLU A 32 -6.55 7.03 29.81
CA GLU A 32 -7.56 8.03 30.18
C GLU A 32 -8.98 7.46 29.97
N PHE A 33 -9.70 7.23 31.07
CA PHE A 33 -11.05 6.65 31.04
C PHE A 33 -12.16 7.70 30.96
N ALA A 34 -11.96 8.86 31.59
CA ALA A 34 -12.96 9.92 31.64
C ALA A 34 -12.31 11.28 31.87
N ARG A 35 -13.07 12.33 31.55
CA ARG A 35 -12.80 13.69 31.99
C ARG A 35 -13.97 14.23 32.80
N ILE A 36 -13.67 14.94 33.87
CA ILE A 36 -14.64 15.60 34.74
C ILE A 36 -14.48 17.11 34.61
N THR A 37 -15.57 17.79 34.25
CA THR A 37 -15.63 19.24 34.09
C THR A 37 -16.04 19.87 35.41
N LEU A 38 -15.29 20.89 35.82
CA LEU A 38 -15.48 21.69 37.02
C LEU A 38 -15.69 23.14 36.59
N ASP A 39 -16.92 23.61 36.64
CA ASP A 39 -17.32 24.93 36.12
C ASP A 39 -17.64 25.89 37.28
N ALA A 40 -16.76 26.88 37.47
CA ALA A 40 -16.93 27.99 38.40
C ALA A 40 -17.27 29.30 37.66
N GLY A 41 -17.78 29.23 36.43
CA GLY A 41 -18.15 30.36 35.57
C GLY A 41 -19.20 31.29 36.20
N GLY A 42 -20.10 30.73 37.01
CA GLY A 42 -21.09 31.47 37.79
C GLY A 42 -20.60 31.97 39.15
N SER A 43 -19.42 31.54 39.61
CA SER A 43 -18.93 31.77 40.97
C SER A 43 -18.45 33.21 41.18
N GLY A 44 -18.75 33.82 42.32
CA GLY A 44 -18.19 35.12 42.71
C GLY A 44 -16.80 35.06 43.37
N GLU A 45 -16.30 33.87 43.67
CA GLU A 45 -14.97 33.65 44.26
C GLU A 45 -14.36 32.30 43.83
N ASN A 46 -13.07 32.10 44.08
CA ASN A 46 -12.43 30.82 43.82
C ASN A 46 -13.03 29.75 44.73
N VAL A 47 -13.17 28.54 44.22
CA VAL A 47 -13.66 27.39 44.99
C VAL A 47 -12.56 26.34 45.08
N ARG A 48 -12.50 25.62 46.20
CA ARG A 48 -11.47 24.61 46.46
C ARG A 48 -12.03 23.39 47.17
N PHE A 49 -11.44 22.24 46.89
CA PHE A 49 -11.81 20.95 47.47
C PHE A 49 -10.60 20.03 47.64
N GLY A 50 -10.66 19.13 48.62
CA GLY A 50 -9.58 18.17 48.91
C GLY A 50 -9.85 16.74 48.42
N ALA A 51 -11.09 16.42 48.03
CA ALA A 51 -11.43 15.11 47.50
C ALA A 51 -12.61 15.21 46.54
N ILE A 52 -12.67 14.31 45.55
CA ILE A 52 -13.78 14.20 44.62
C ILE A 52 -14.24 12.73 44.51
N PRO A 53 -15.49 12.41 44.85
CA PRO A 53 -16.05 11.09 44.62
C PRO A 53 -16.49 10.96 43.16
N LEU A 54 -16.03 9.91 42.49
CA LEU A 54 -16.43 9.58 41.13
C LEU A 54 -17.20 8.27 41.12
N THR A 55 -18.12 8.14 40.17
CA THR A 55 -18.85 6.91 39.95
C THR A 55 -18.12 6.02 38.96
N TYR A 56 -17.86 4.78 39.37
CA TYR A 56 -17.46 3.68 38.51
C TYR A 56 -18.69 2.88 38.08
N ASN A 57 -18.78 2.57 36.78
CA ASN A 57 -19.90 1.84 36.16
C ASN A 57 -21.28 2.49 36.38
N GLY A 58 -22.32 1.87 35.83
CA GLY A 58 -23.69 2.37 35.92
C GLY A 58 -24.45 2.27 34.61
N THR A 59 -25.78 2.32 34.70
CA THR A 59 -26.66 2.12 33.55
C THR A 59 -26.55 3.25 32.50
N PRO A 60 -26.75 2.96 31.21
CA PRO A 60 -26.89 1.63 30.61
C PRO A 60 -25.51 0.96 30.41
N GLN A 61 -25.30 -0.21 30.99
CA GLN A 61 -24.17 -1.10 30.72
C GLN A 61 -24.69 -2.52 30.59
N THR A 62 -24.24 -3.23 29.56
CA THR A 62 -24.68 -4.61 29.29
C THR A 62 -23.82 -5.63 30.03
N PHE A 63 -22.53 -5.33 30.22
CA PHE A 63 -21.59 -6.17 30.95
C PHE A 63 -20.55 -5.28 31.65
N GLY A 64 -20.75 -4.95 32.93
CA GLY A 64 -19.83 -4.08 33.68
C GLY A 64 -18.59 -4.84 34.16
N ALA A 65 -17.41 -4.22 34.02
CA ALA A 65 -16.15 -4.86 34.44
C ALA A 65 -15.97 -4.90 35.96
N GLU A 66 -15.21 -5.90 36.45
CA GLU A 66 -14.70 -5.95 37.83
C GLU A 66 -13.83 -4.73 38.15
N GLU A 67 -14.12 -4.05 39.26
CA GLU A 67 -13.39 -2.85 39.66
C GLU A 67 -11.94 -3.15 40.07
N SER A 68 -11.70 -4.35 40.63
CA SER A 68 -10.37 -4.86 40.99
C SER A 68 -9.42 -5.00 39.79
N LYS A 69 -9.93 -4.95 38.55
CA LYS A 69 -9.12 -4.93 37.33
C LYS A 69 -8.50 -3.56 37.05
N MET A 70 -8.89 -2.53 37.81
CA MET A 70 -8.37 -1.18 37.70
C MET A 70 -7.38 -0.93 38.83
N THR A 71 -6.22 -0.37 38.50
CA THR A 71 -5.21 -0.01 39.51
C THR A 71 -4.58 1.33 39.17
N SER A 72 -3.89 1.93 40.13
CA SER A 72 -3.17 3.18 39.93
C SER A 72 -4.05 4.30 39.35
N CYS A 73 -5.29 4.41 39.81
CA CYS A 73 -6.23 5.41 39.35
C CYS A 73 -5.88 6.79 39.93
N GLN A 74 -5.60 7.74 39.03
CA GLN A 74 -5.13 9.07 39.36
C GLN A 74 -5.83 10.15 38.53
N LEU A 75 -6.02 11.32 39.13
CA LEU A 75 -6.55 12.52 38.50
C LEU A 75 -5.41 13.44 38.08
N PHE A 76 -5.57 14.09 36.94
CA PHE A 76 -4.65 15.12 36.43
C PHE A 76 -5.47 16.32 35.99
N ASP A 77 -4.99 17.54 36.23
CA ASP A 77 -5.55 18.70 35.51
C ASP A 77 -5.15 18.57 34.03
N THR A 78 -6.10 18.64 33.11
CA THR A 78 -5.81 18.58 31.66
C THR A 78 -4.91 19.73 31.21
N ALA A 79 -4.86 20.84 31.95
CA ALA A 79 -3.88 21.91 31.72
C ALA A 79 -2.45 21.55 32.16
N ASN A 80 -2.28 20.53 33.00
CA ASN A 80 -0.98 19.97 33.41
C ASN A 80 -1.05 18.44 33.51
N PRO A 81 -1.05 17.72 32.37
CA PRO A 81 -1.38 16.30 32.30
C PRO A 81 -0.26 15.37 32.81
N THR A 82 0.84 15.92 33.34
CA THR A 82 2.03 15.19 33.81
C THR A 82 2.13 15.09 35.33
N VAL A 83 1.38 15.93 36.06
CA VAL A 83 1.39 15.95 37.52
C VAL A 83 0.08 15.35 38.02
N ALA A 84 0.17 14.17 38.63
CA ALA A 84 -0.97 13.54 39.28
C ALA A 84 -1.37 14.36 40.53
N LEU A 85 -2.67 14.50 40.76
CA LEU A 85 -3.25 15.23 41.88
C LEU A 85 -3.42 14.36 43.13
N ASN A 86 -3.32 13.04 42.99
CA ASN A 86 -3.39 12.06 44.06
C ASN A 86 -2.30 11.00 43.87
N THR A 87 -1.29 10.99 44.75
CA THR A 87 -0.11 10.12 44.64
C THR A 87 0.13 9.32 45.92
N GLY A 88 1.09 8.39 45.89
CA GLY A 88 1.42 7.56 47.04
C GLY A 88 0.19 6.81 47.58
N SER A 89 -0.09 6.97 48.88
CA SER A 89 -1.26 6.36 49.53
C SER A 89 -2.62 6.89 49.05
N ASN A 90 -2.66 8.06 48.39
CA ASN A 90 -3.88 8.63 47.83
C ASN A 90 -4.22 8.09 46.44
N THR A 91 -3.37 7.22 45.89
CA THR A 91 -3.64 6.52 44.63
C THR A 91 -4.83 5.57 44.82
N VAL A 92 -5.86 5.71 43.98
CA VAL A 92 -7.06 4.87 44.11
C VAL A 92 -6.80 3.51 43.45
N ASN A 93 -7.02 2.44 44.20
CA ASN A 93 -6.96 1.06 43.72
C ASN A 93 -8.28 0.38 44.11
N PRO A 94 -9.29 0.45 43.24
CA PRO A 94 -10.56 -0.17 43.55
C PRO A 94 -10.43 -1.68 43.76
N SER A 95 -11.29 -2.26 44.59
CA SER A 95 -11.09 -3.62 45.11
C SER A 95 -12.25 -4.58 44.89
N THR A 96 -13.38 -4.11 44.35
CA THR A 96 -14.55 -4.95 44.10
C THR A 96 -14.25 -6.00 43.03
N SER A 97 -14.17 -7.28 43.44
CA SER A 97 -13.80 -8.40 42.57
C SER A 97 -15.00 -9.13 41.94
N THR A 98 -16.11 -8.42 41.76
CA THR A 98 -17.33 -8.96 41.15
C THR A 98 -17.77 -8.02 40.04
N ALA A 99 -17.91 -8.55 38.82
CA ALA A 99 -18.45 -7.82 37.68
C ALA A 99 -19.85 -7.28 38.02
N THR A 100 -20.05 -5.97 37.85
CA THR A 100 -21.31 -5.31 38.21
C THR A 100 -21.60 -4.13 37.29
N SER A 101 -22.86 -3.99 36.87
CA SER A 101 -23.37 -2.81 36.18
C SER A 101 -23.98 -1.78 37.15
N THR A 102 -24.02 -2.10 38.44
CA THR A 102 -24.42 -1.16 39.50
C THR A 102 -23.33 -0.11 39.66
N ALA A 103 -23.75 1.15 39.75
CA ALA A 103 -22.85 2.26 40.03
C ALA A 103 -22.18 2.08 41.41
N LEU A 104 -20.85 2.15 41.43
CA LEU A 104 -20.02 2.17 42.63
C LEU A 104 -19.38 3.54 42.78
N GLN A 105 -19.09 3.97 44.01
CA GLN A 105 -18.45 5.25 44.29
C GLN A 105 -17.01 5.04 44.73
N GLN A 106 -16.08 5.77 44.12
CA GLN A 106 -14.67 5.82 44.50
C GLN A 106 -14.27 7.26 44.84
N THR A 107 -13.71 7.46 46.02
CA THR A 107 -13.29 8.79 46.49
C THR A 107 -11.81 9.02 46.19
N PHE A 108 -11.52 10.05 45.40
CA PHE A 108 -10.17 10.47 45.08
C PHE A 108 -9.76 11.60 46.02
N THR A 109 -8.99 11.28 47.05
CA THR A 109 -8.35 12.27 47.93
C THR A 109 -7.16 12.88 47.21
N LEU A 110 -7.08 14.20 47.17
CA LEU A 110 -6.00 14.93 46.52
C LEU A 110 -4.87 15.20 47.51
N ASP A 111 -3.64 15.20 47.01
CA ASP A 111 -2.44 15.49 47.82
C ASP A 111 -2.45 16.92 48.36
N GLN A 112 -3.13 17.82 47.63
CA GLN A 112 -3.38 19.21 48.00
C GLN A 112 -4.78 19.63 47.55
N GLN A 113 -5.34 20.66 48.18
CA GLN A 113 -6.62 21.22 47.74
C GLN A 113 -6.52 21.74 46.31
N PHE A 114 -7.42 21.28 45.44
CA PHE A 114 -7.52 21.76 44.07
C PHE A 114 -8.38 23.01 44.03
N THR A 115 -7.90 24.06 43.36
CA THR A 115 -8.61 25.34 43.24
C THR A 115 -9.15 25.52 41.82
N VAL A 116 -10.44 25.82 41.69
CA VAL A 116 -11.07 26.27 40.46
C VAL A 116 -11.29 27.78 40.57
N PRO A 117 -10.57 28.61 39.79
CA PRO A 117 -10.74 30.04 39.85
C PRO A 117 -12.16 30.49 39.45
N SER A 118 -12.66 31.55 40.06
CA SER A 118 -13.93 32.19 39.67
C SER A 118 -13.92 32.55 38.17
N GLY A 119 -15.05 32.32 37.51
CA GLY A 119 -15.20 32.64 36.09
C GLY A 119 -14.53 31.64 35.14
N THR A 120 -14.00 30.53 35.64
CA THR A 120 -13.25 29.56 34.83
C THR A 120 -13.85 28.16 34.86
N VAL A 121 -13.47 27.36 33.86
CA VAL A 121 -13.73 25.93 33.80
C VAL A 121 -12.40 25.19 33.87
N LYS A 122 -12.32 24.19 34.75
CA LYS A 122 -11.22 23.24 34.82
C LYS A 122 -11.71 21.86 34.39
N THR A 123 -10.81 21.04 33.88
CA THR A 123 -11.13 19.67 33.49
C THR A 123 -10.09 18.73 34.05
N LEU A 124 -10.54 17.74 34.82
CA LEU A 124 -9.70 16.69 35.38
C LEU A 124 -9.78 15.44 34.49
N SER A 125 -8.66 14.88 34.08
CA SER A 125 -8.61 13.56 33.42
C SER A 125 -8.37 12.47 34.46
N LEU A 126 -9.19 11.42 34.41
CA LEU A 126 -8.97 10.19 35.17
C LEU A 126 -8.18 9.19 34.34
N LYS A 127 -6.99 8.82 34.82
CA LYS A 127 -6.15 7.78 34.22
C LYS A 127 -5.98 6.61 35.18
N CYS A 128 -6.06 5.39 34.65
CA CYS A 128 -5.83 4.16 35.41
C CYS A 128 -5.05 3.14 34.58
N ASN A 129 -4.46 2.16 35.25
CA ASN A 129 -4.00 0.92 34.62
C ASN A 129 -5.16 -0.08 34.57
N LEU A 130 -5.25 -0.84 33.48
CA LEU A 130 -6.18 -1.95 33.29
C LEU A 130 -5.43 -3.27 33.33
N SER A 131 -5.89 -4.20 34.16
CA SER A 131 -5.32 -5.55 34.26
C SER A 131 -5.29 -6.26 32.90
N SER A 132 -4.21 -7.01 32.63
CA SER A 132 -4.14 -7.93 31.48
C SER A 132 -5.13 -9.09 31.56
N THR A 133 -5.77 -9.28 32.72
CA THR A 133 -6.81 -10.29 32.97
C THR A 133 -8.22 -9.70 32.93
N ALA A 134 -8.40 -8.47 32.43
CA ALA A 134 -9.72 -7.89 32.25
C ALA A 134 -10.52 -8.64 31.17
N ASP A 135 -11.80 -8.89 31.45
CA ASP A 135 -12.63 -9.74 30.58
C ASP A 135 -12.98 -9.05 29.27
N THR A 136 -12.92 -9.80 28.17
CA THR A 136 -13.36 -9.33 26.84
C THR A 136 -14.81 -8.85 26.89
N ALA A 137 -15.10 -7.77 26.17
CA ALA A 137 -16.40 -7.11 26.07
C ALA A 137 -16.92 -6.47 27.38
N SER A 138 -16.18 -6.57 28.49
CA SER A 138 -16.54 -5.85 29.72
C SER A 138 -16.44 -4.34 29.48
N GLN A 139 -17.35 -3.60 30.10
CA GLN A 139 -17.54 -2.17 29.92
C GLN A 139 -17.10 -1.45 31.18
N ILE A 140 -16.24 -0.45 30.99
CA ILE A 140 -15.74 0.43 32.04
C ILE A 140 -16.23 1.84 31.74
N ARG A 141 -16.74 2.49 32.78
CA ARG A 141 -17.30 3.84 32.71
C ARG A 141 -16.96 4.60 33.97
N TRP A 142 -16.67 5.88 33.81
CA TRP A 142 -16.39 6.79 34.92
C TRP A 142 -17.14 8.10 34.73
N GLY A 143 -17.76 8.58 35.80
CA GLY A 143 -18.50 9.83 35.75
C GLY A 143 -18.89 10.34 37.13
N VAL A 144 -20.01 11.05 37.19
CA VAL A 144 -20.56 11.65 38.40
C VAL A 144 -22.09 11.46 38.45
N LEU A 145 -22.62 11.20 39.63
CA LEU A 145 -24.02 11.07 39.99
C LEU A 145 -24.34 12.07 41.11
N SER A 146 -25.62 12.36 41.34
CA SER A 146 -26.05 13.31 42.37
C SER A 146 -25.70 12.86 43.80
N THR A 147 -25.37 11.58 43.99
CA THR A 147 -24.88 11.01 45.26
C THR A 147 -23.38 11.23 45.48
N ASN A 148 -22.65 11.77 44.49
CA ASN A 148 -21.23 12.11 44.60
C ASN A 148 -21.00 13.48 45.28
N SER A 149 -21.63 13.72 46.42
CA SER A 149 -21.46 14.99 47.12
C SER A 149 -20.04 15.15 47.65
N MET A 150 -19.49 16.36 47.60
CA MET A 150 -18.12 16.64 48.06
C MET A 150 -18.06 17.92 48.89
N SER A 151 -17.08 18.02 49.79
CA SER A 151 -16.86 19.24 50.57
C SER A 151 -16.11 20.29 49.73
N VAL A 152 -16.85 21.29 49.26
CA VAL A 152 -16.33 22.43 48.51
C VAL A 152 -16.40 23.68 49.38
N SER A 153 -15.30 24.43 49.43
CA SER A 153 -15.25 25.72 50.13
C SER A 153 -14.92 26.86 49.17
N GLY A 154 -15.52 28.03 49.39
CA GLY A 154 -15.09 29.29 48.79
C GLY A 154 -13.74 29.72 49.37
N ALA A 155 -13.04 30.61 48.67
CA ALA A 155 -11.82 31.23 49.17
C ALA A 155 -12.03 31.91 50.53
N SER A 156 -13.23 32.46 50.76
CA SER A 156 -13.75 33.05 52.00
C SER A 156 -13.96 32.04 53.14
N GLY A 157 -13.90 30.73 52.86
CA GLY A 157 -14.19 29.66 53.82
C GLY A 157 -15.66 29.29 53.94
N SER A 158 -16.53 29.89 53.10
CA SER A 158 -17.94 29.51 53.01
C SER A 158 -18.11 28.11 52.40
N ASP A 159 -19.11 27.36 52.88
CA ASP A 159 -19.50 26.09 52.25
C ASP A 159 -20.18 26.37 50.91
N VAL A 160 -19.83 25.57 49.89
CA VAL A 160 -20.41 25.67 48.55
C VAL A 160 -21.15 24.38 48.26
N THR A 161 -22.45 24.47 47.99
CA THR A 161 -23.22 23.33 47.46
C THR A 161 -23.02 23.26 45.96
N GLU A 162 -22.38 22.21 45.51
CA GLU A 162 -22.15 21.93 44.10
C GLU A 162 -23.44 21.54 43.36
N VAL A 163 -23.50 21.88 42.07
CA VAL A 163 -24.53 21.42 41.15
C VAL A 163 -23.96 20.28 40.30
N ILE A 164 -24.41 19.05 40.55
CA ILE A 164 -23.95 17.87 39.80
C ILE A 164 -24.92 17.57 38.67
N THR A 165 -24.43 17.62 37.43
CA THR A 165 -25.14 17.06 36.27
C THR A 165 -24.80 15.59 36.16
N THR A 166 -25.79 14.72 36.38
CA THR A 166 -25.57 13.28 36.43
C THR A 166 -25.18 12.71 35.06
N GLY A 167 -24.17 11.85 35.06
CA GLY A 167 -23.68 11.17 33.87
C GLY A 167 -22.54 10.23 34.21
N VAL A 168 -22.66 8.97 33.83
CA VAL A 168 -21.65 7.91 34.06
C VAL A 168 -20.58 7.88 32.95
N GLY A 169 -20.36 9.00 32.25
CA GLY A 169 -19.34 9.14 31.20
C GLY A 169 -19.49 8.20 29.99
N GLN A 170 -18.43 8.14 29.18
CA GLN A 170 -18.38 7.35 27.95
C GLN A 170 -17.99 5.89 28.23
N THR A 171 -18.53 4.96 27.42
CA THR A 171 -18.27 3.52 27.58
C THR A 171 -16.94 3.11 26.94
N MET A 172 -16.03 2.59 27.75
CA MET A 172 -14.82 1.93 27.29
C MET A 172 -15.04 0.41 27.28
N THR A 173 -14.90 -0.24 26.14
CA THR A 173 -15.14 -1.68 26.00
C THR A 173 -13.82 -2.43 25.92
N VAL A 174 -13.59 -3.36 26.84
CA VAL A 174 -12.35 -4.14 26.91
C VAL A 174 -12.26 -5.13 25.74
N SER A 175 -11.09 -5.17 25.13
CA SER A 175 -10.62 -6.19 24.18
C SER A 175 -9.36 -6.83 24.76
N THR A 176 -9.21 -8.14 24.61
CA THR A 176 -8.05 -8.88 25.17
C THR A 176 -6.85 -8.92 24.24
N SER A 177 -7.03 -8.55 22.96
CA SER A 177 -5.95 -8.37 22.00
C SER A 177 -6.33 -7.35 20.93
N GLY A 178 -5.33 -6.79 20.27
CA GLY A 178 -5.47 -6.03 19.04
C GLY A 178 -5.76 -6.92 17.82
N SER A 179 -5.68 -6.32 16.65
CA SER A 179 -5.86 -6.98 15.35
C SER A 179 -5.00 -6.31 14.29
N TYR A 180 -4.80 -6.99 13.17
CA TYR A 180 -4.28 -6.37 11.96
C TYR A 180 -4.88 -7.02 10.70
N THR A 181 -4.93 -6.25 9.63
CA THR A 181 -5.34 -6.71 8.30
C THR A 181 -4.23 -6.47 7.28
N VAL A 182 -4.30 -7.18 6.17
CA VAL A 182 -3.35 -7.11 5.06
C VAL A 182 -4.10 -6.89 3.75
N THR A 183 -3.59 -5.97 2.93
CA THR A 183 -4.09 -5.68 1.57
C THR A 183 -2.94 -5.57 0.58
N ASN A 184 -3.24 -5.76 -0.71
CA ASN A 184 -2.26 -5.50 -1.77
C ASN A 184 -2.02 -3.99 -1.86
N ASP A 185 -0.76 -3.59 -1.97
CA ASP A 185 -0.44 -2.20 -2.23
C ASP A 185 -0.52 -1.92 -3.75
N THR A 186 -1.53 -1.15 -4.15
CA THR A 186 -1.85 -0.87 -5.55
C THR A 186 -0.85 0.06 -6.24
N SER A 187 0.16 0.59 -5.54
CA SER A 187 1.23 1.37 -6.18
C SER A 187 2.20 0.50 -7.00
N LEU A 188 2.28 -0.81 -6.73
CA LEU A 188 3.08 -1.72 -7.53
C LEU A 188 2.23 -2.27 -8.67
N LEU A 189 2.43 -1.73 -9.87
CA LEU A 189 1.78 -2.20 -11.09
C LEU A 189 2.50 -3.43 -11.66
N TYR A 190 1.83 -4.12 -12.60
CA TYR A 190 2.48 -5.11 -13.44
C TYR A 190 3.71 -4.50 -14.12
N THR A 191 4.80 -5.25 -14.14
CA THR A 191 6.03 -4.87 -14.84
C THR A 191 6.65 -6.07 -15.53
N THR A 192 7.55 -5.80 -16.46
CA THR A 192 8.51 -6.79 -16.96
C THR A 192 9.82 -6.66 -16.21
N ALA A 193 10.60 -7.73 -16.15
CA ALA A 193 11.95 -7.73 -15.62
C ALA A 193 12.85 -8.63 -16.44
N GLN A 194 14.13 -8.29 -16.46
CA GLN A 194 15.15 -9.13 -17.05
C GLN A 194 15.52 -10.26 -16.09
N ALA A 195 15.68 -11.48 -16.61
CA ALA A 195 16.24 -12.61 -15.88
C ALA A 195 17.65 -12.29 -15.34
N GLY A 196 18.01 -12.89 -14.21
CA GLY A 196 19.27 -12.61 -13.52
C GLY A 196 19.33 -11.27 -12.76
N ALA A 197 18.30 -10.43 -12.86
CA ALA A 197 18.23 -9.18 -12.10
C ALA A 197 18.13 -9.44 -10.59
N THR A 198 18.78 -8.57 -9.80
CA THR A 198 18.81 -8.69 -8.33
C THR A 198 17.94 -7.60 -7.68
N GLY A 199 17.42 -7.90 -6.49
CA GLY A 199 16.65 -6.94 -5.70
C GLY A 199 15.34 -6.47 -6.36
N VAL A 200 14.79 -7.26 -7.28
CA VAL A 200 13.56 -6.93 -8.00
C VAL A 200 12.39 -6.92 -7.02
N THR A 201 11.56 -5.87 -7.06
CA THR A 201 10.37 -5.78 -6.22
C THR A 201 9.28 -6.69 -6.79
N LEU A 202 8.88 -7.72 -6.03
CA LEU A 202 7.92 -8.73 -6.46
C LEU A 202 6.51 -8.47 -5.94
N ALA A 203 6.41 -7.91 -4.73
CA ALA A 203 5.14 -7.58 -4.10
C ALA A 203 5.31 -6.45 -3.09
N LYS A 204 4.22 -5.73 -2.82
CA LYS A 204 4.10 -4.80 -1.70
C LYS A 204 2.79 -5.09 -0.98
N PHE A 205 2.86 -5.28 0.33
CA PHE A 205 1.69 -5.57 1.15
C PHE A 205 1.53 -4.50 2.23
N ARG A 206 0.32 -3.95 2.32
CA ARG A 206 -0.04 -2.96 3.34
C ARG A 206 -0.62 -3.69 4.54
N PHE A 207 0.00 -3.51 5.69
CA PHE A 207 -0.45 -4.02 6.99
C PHE A 207 -1.07 -2.86 7.77
N THR A 208 -2.28 -3.04 8.29
CA THR A 208 -3.02 -2.03 9.05
C THR A 208 -3.40 -2.60 10.41
N ALA A 209 -3.02 -1.91 11.50
CA ALA A 209 -3.44 -2.32 12.84
C ALA A 209 -4.86 -1.82 13.14
N GLY A 210 -5.59 -2.55 13.98
CA GLY A 210 -6.85 -2.08 14.52
C GLY A 210 -6.66 -0.80 15.36
N ALA A 211 -7.74 -0.04 15.54
CA ALA A 211 -7.70 1.25 16.25
C ALA A 211 -7.38 1.16 17.75
N ASN A 212 -7.41 -0.04 18.34
CA ASN A 212 -7.33 -0.22 19.79
C ASN A 212 -5.90 -0.50 20.27
N GLU A 213 -5.03 -1.04 19.42
CA GLU A 213 -3.69 -1.45 19.80
C GLU A 213 -2.73 -1.36 18.62
N ALA A 214 -1.51 -0.91 18.89
CA ALA A 214 -0.41 -1.13 17.97
C ALA A 214 0.03 -2.61 18.01
N VAL A 215 0.69 -3.09 16.96
CA VAL A 215 1.16 -4.47 16.86
C VAL A 215 2.60 -4.54 16.35
N ASP A 216 3.40 -5.48 16.84
CA ASP A 216 4.69 -5.86 16.26
C ASP A 216 4.51 -7.06 15.35
N LEU A 217 4.73 -6.90 14.05
CA LEU A 217 4.74 -8.04 13.12
C LEU A 217 5.95 -8.94 13.42
N LYS A 218 5.70 -10.23 13.62
CA LYS A 218 6.75 -11.19 13.96
C LYS A 218 7.10 -12.13 12.82
N GLN A 219 6.11 -12.50 12.00
CA GLN A 219 6.30 -13.44 10.90
C GLN A 219 5.18 -13.31 9.89
N ILE A 220 5.50 -13.54 8.60
CA ILE A 220 4.53 -13.58 7.52
C ILE A 220 4.67 -14.87 6.73
N ALA A 221 3.56 -15.36 6.19
CA ALA A 221 3.49 -16.48 5.27
C ALA A 221 3.23 -15.98 3.85
N LEU A 222 3.96 -16.54 2.90
CA LEU A 222 3.93 -16.20 1.50
C LEU A 222 3.58 -17.43 0.66
N LEU A 223 3.05 -17.16 -0.52
CA LEU A 223 2.74 -18.14 -1.55
C LEU A 223 3.27 -17.61 -2.90
N LEU A 224 3.88 -18.48 -3.69
CA LEU A 224 4.16 -18.19 -5.09
C LEU A 224 2.94 -18.45 -5.95
N GLY A 225 2.56 -17.42 -6.71
CA GLY A 225 1.54 -17.44 -7.75
C GLY A 225 0.13 -17.05 -7.31
N ASN A 226 -0.74 -17.10 -8.31
CA ASN A 226 -2.18 -16.90 -8.27
C ASN A 226 -2.81 -17.76 -9.40
N SER A 227 -4.12 -17.65 -9.64
CA SER A 227 -4.82 -18.43 -10.68
C SER A 227 -4.30 -18.26 -12.11
N SER A 228 -3.54 -17.20 -12.38
CA SER A 228 -3.06 -16.81 -13.70
C SER A 228 -1.52 -16.76 -13.80
N ALA A 229 -0.81 -17.05 -12.70
CA ALA A 229 0.64 -16.97 -12.62
C ALA A 229 1.31 -18.33 -12.80
N SER A 230 2.40 -18.34 -13.55
CA SER A 230 3.21 -19.53 -13.82
C SER A 230 4.38 -19.68 -12.84
N SER A 231 4.21 -19.15 -11.62
CA SER A 231 5.29 -18.97 -10.66
C SER A 231 5.84 -20.30 -10.18
N THR A 232 7.16 -20.47 -10.30
CA THR A 232 7.88 -21.61 -9.72
C THR A 232 8.97 -21.11 -8.79
N PRO A 233 9.35 -21.88 -7.76
CA PRO A 233 10.51 -21.53 -6.93
C PRO A 233 11.81 -21.39 -7.72
N ALA A 234 11.93 -22.09 -8.86
CA ALA A 234 13.09 -22.04 -9.74
C ALA A 234 13.26 -20.69 -10.47
N ASP A 235 12.22 -19.84 -10.48
CA ASP A 235 12.32 -18.47 -11.02
C ASP A 235 13.08 -17.52 -10.07
N LEU A 236 13.44 -17.99 -8.87
CA LEU A 236 14.17 -17.25 -7.84
C LEU A 236 15.52 -17.89 -7.54
N VAL A 237 16.57 -17.07 -7.46
CA VAL A 237 17.89 -17.52 -6.99
C VAL A 237 17.77 -18.01 -5.54
N GLY A 238 18.21 -19.25 -5.31
CA GLY A 238 18.11 -19.89 -3.99
C GLY A 238 16.68 -20.14 -3.54
N GLN A 239 15.68 -20.05 -4.45
CA GLN A 239 14.27 -20.27 -4.15
C GLN A 239 13.77 -19.38 -3.00
N SER A 240 14.30 -18.16 -2.90
CA SER A 240 14.12 -17.31 -1.72
C SER A 240 13.74 -15.88 -2.08
N VAL A 241 13.09 -15.22 -1.12
CA VAL A 241 12.79 -13.78 -1.16
C VAL A 241 13.27 -13.12 0.13
N SER A 242 13.49 -11.82 0.03
CA SER A 242 13.82 -10.93 1.16
C SER A 242 12.65 -9.99 1.44
N ILE A 243 12.46 -9.65 2.72
CA ILE A 243 11.35 -8.85 3.21
C ILE A 243 11.92 -7.55 3.77
N TRP A 244 11.36 -6.42 3.35
CA TRP A 244 11.88 -5.09 3.65
C TRP A 244 10.82 -4.20 4.26
N ASN A 245 11.22 -3.41 5.27
CA ASN A 245 10.48 -2.26 5.77
C ASN A 245 11.27 -0.99 5.40
N GLY A 246 10.78 -0.24 4.43
CA GLY A 246 11.55 0.86 3.81
C GLY A 246 12.86 0.35 3.20
N ALA A 247 13.99 0.89 3.66
CA ALA A 247 15.33 0.52 3.23
C ALA A 247 15.99 -0.58 4.08
N THR A 248 15.29 -1.11 5.10
CA THR A 248 15.84 -2.11 6.01
C THR A 248 15.30 -3.50 5.66
N GLN A 249 16.19 -4.45 5.39
CA GLN A 249 15.81 -5.86 5.30
C GLN A 249 15.52 -6.39 6.71
N ILE A 250 14.34 -6.99 6.90
CA ILE A 250 13.86 -7.47 8.20
C ILE A 250 13.68 -8.99 8.23
N GLY A 251 13.76 -9.68 7.10
CA GLY A 251 13.63 -11.13 7.07
C GLY A 251 13.80 -11.72 5.67
N THR A 252 13.71 -13.04 5.61
CA THR A 252 13.72 -13.82 4.36
C THR A 252 12.64 -14.89 4.41
N ALA A 253 12.21 -15.41 3.26
CA ALA A 253 11.33 -16.57 3.18
C ALA A 253 11.82 -17.50 2.07
N ASN A 254 11.85 -18.81 2.35
CA ASN A 254 12.37 -19.82 1.43
C ASN A 254 11.25 -20.73 0.92
N PHE A 255 11.16 -20.86 -0.39
CA PHE A 255 10.32 -21.80 -1.12
C PHE A 255 11.10 -23.09 -1.42
N GLY A 256 10.45 -24.07 -2.06
CA GLY A 256 11.12 -25.30 -2.51
C GLY A 256 11.07 -26.51 -1.58
N GLY A 257 10.41 -26.39 -0.42
CA GLY A 257 10.17 -27.51 0.50
C GLY A 257 9.08 -28.48 -0.01
N SER A 258 8.57 -29.33 0.88
CA SER A 258 7.49 -30.29 0.58
C SER A 258 6.23 -29.61 0.02
N ALA A 259 5.92 -28.40 0.49
CA ALA A 259 4.94 -27.50 -0.09
C ALA A 259 5.67 -26.44 -0.93
N ALA A 260 6.19 -26.82 -2.10
CA ALA A 260 7.20 -26.05 -2.84
C ALA A 260 6.86 -24.57 -3.07
N ARG A 261 5.58 -24.20 -3.19
CA ARG A 261 5.14 -22.81 -3.43
C ARG A 261 4.85 -22.01 -2.16
N HIS A 262 4.86 -22.62 -0.99
CA HIS A 262 4.56 -21.95 0.27
C HIS A 262 5.87 -21.67 1.02
N ALA A 263 5.94 -20.50 1.65
CA ALA A 263 7.04 -20.14 2.53
C ALA A 263 6.52 -19.42 3.76
N THR A 264 7.15 -19.64 4.89
CA THR A 264 7.01 -18.80 6.07
C THR A 264 8.32 -18.03 6.23
N SER A 265 8.23 -16.75 6.59
CA SER A 265 9.42 -15.94 6.80
C SER A 265 10.21 -16.43 8.02
N THR A 266 11.48 -16.04 8.10
CA THR A 266 12.18 -15.96 9.39
C THR A 266 11.41 -15.05 10.34
N ALA A 267 11.73 -15.12 11.64
CA ALA A 267 11.33 -14.08 12.57
C ALA A 267 11.80 -12.71 12.04
N LEU A 268 10.89 -11.75 11.98
CA LEU A 268 11.17 -10.41 11.47
C LEU A 268 12.01 -9.65 12.50
N THR A 269 13.18 -9.15 12.08
CA THR A 269 14.14 -8.47 12.95
C THR A 269 14.78 -7.25 12.24
N PRO A 270 14.59 -6.02 12.76
CA PRO A 270 13.66 -5.66 13.84
C PRO A 270 12.21 -5.96 13.46
N ALA A 271 11.38 -6.32 14.45
CA ALA A 271 9.95 -6.52 14.25
C ALA A 271 9.29 -5.18 13.86
N PRO A 272 8.62 -5.07 12.70
CA PRO A 272 7.94 -3.85 12.30
C PRO A 272 6.75 -3.55 13.22
N ARG A 273 6.76 -2.36 13.84
CA ARG A 273 5.62 -1.81 14.56
C ARG A 273 4.62 -1.21 13.59
N VAL A 274 3.36 -1.55 13.76
CA VAL A 274 2.22 -0.86 13.13
C VAL A 274 1.44 -0.16 14.25
N GLU A 275 1.43 1.17 14.23
CA GLU A 275 0.73 1.95 15.26
C GLU A 275 -0.79 1.74 15.19
N ALA A 276 -1.49 1.92 16.32
CA ALA A 276 -2.93 1.68 16.40
C ALA A 276 -3.70 2.54 15.36
N GLY A 277 -4.48 1.90 14.50
CA GLY A 277 -5.22 2.57 13.42
C GLY A 277 -4.37 3.01 12.22
N GLU A 278 -3.05 2.80 12.26
CA GLU A 278 -2.12 3.18 11.20
C GLU A 278 -1.74 2.00 10.32
N SER A 279 -0.99 2.29 9.24
CA SER A 279 -0.52 1.29 8.29
C SER A 279 0.96 1.41 7.98
N ILE A 280 1.59 0.28 7.69
CA ILE A 280 2.92 0.21 7.08
C ILE A 280 2.86 -0.61 5.78
N VAL A 281 3.88 -0.48 4.94
CA VAL A 281 4.04 -1.30 3.73
C VAL A 281 5.31 -2.12 3.83
N LEU A 282 5.17 -3.44 3.73
CA LEU A 282 6.31 -4.34 3.57
C LEU A 282 6.54 -4.61 2.08
N THR A 283 7.80 -4.55 1.65
CA THR A 283 8.22 -4.83 0.27
C THR A 283 8.90 -6.19 0.21
N ILE A 284 8.41 -7.06 -0.69
CA ILE A 284 9.02 -8.35 -0.98
C ILE A 284 9.92 -8.20 -2.19
N LYS A 285 11.20 -8.55 -2.04
CA LYS A 285 12.19 -8.51 -3.13
C LYS A 285 12.79 -9.88 -3.37
N GLY A 286 13.09 -10.18 -4.63
CA GLY A 286 13.79 -11.41 -5.02
C GLY A 286 14.88 -11.15 -6.04
N ASN A 287 15.81 -12.10 -6.12
CA ASN A 287 16.77 -12.19 -7.20
C ASN A 287 16.21 -13.19 -8.21
N LEU A 288 16.07 -12.76 -9.46
CA LEU A 288 15.51 -13.60 -10.52
C LEU A 288 16.59 -14.56 -11.01
N SER A 289 16.24 -15.83 -11.21
CA SER A 289 17.16 -16.78 -11.85
C SER A 289 17.44 -16.37 -13.30
N ALA A 290 18.51 -16.92 -13.89
CA ALA A 290 18.64 -16.80 -15.33
C ALA A 290 17.52 -17.61 -16.02
N GLN A 291 17.21 -17.25 -17.25
CA GLN A 291 16.33 -18.04 -18.11
C GLN A 291 17.15 -18.56 -19.28
N GLY A 292 17.11 -19.85 -19.52
CA GLY A 292 17.91 -20.51 -20.54
C GLY A 292 17.54 -21.97 -20.71
N ILE A 293 18.36 -22.69 -21.48
CA ILE A 293 18.18 -24.13 -21.68
C ILE A 293 18.37 -24.96 -20.39
N ASN A 294 19.05 -24.39 -19.39
CA ASN A 294 19.43 -25.09 -18.16
C ASN A 294 18.59 -24.69 -16.93
N GLU A 295 17.93 -23.53 -16.94
CA GLU A 295 17.21 -22.98 -15.77
C GLU A 295 16.18 -21.91 -16.17
N GLY A 296 15.17 -21.73 -15.32
CA GLY A 296 14.08 -20.76 -15.50
C GLY A 296 13.08 -21.13 -16.60
N THR A 297 11.94 -20.45 -16.63
CA THR A 297 10.92 -20.64 -17.67
C THR A 297 10.75 -19.34 -18.48
N PRO A 298 11.09 -19.31 -19.79
CA PRO A 298 10.88 -18.12 -20.62
C PRO A 298 9.45 -17.59 -20.53
N GLY A 299 9.29 -16.29 -20.31
CA GLY A 299 7.97 -15.65 -20.20
C GLY A 299 7.22 -15.93 -18.89
N ALA A 300 7.89 -16.45 -17.85
CA ALA A 300 7.24 -16.72 -16.56
C ALA A 300 6.57 -15.47 -15.96
N LEU A 301 5.31 -15.63 -15.51
CA LEU A 301 4.65 -14.68 -14.60
C LEU A 301 4.97 -15.09 -13.16
N LEU A 302 5.89 -14.34 -12.55
CA LEU A 302 6.20 -14.51 -11.14
C LEU A 302 5.32 -13.56 -10.32
N SER A 303 4.49 -14.11 -9.43
CA SER A 303 3.77 -13.32 -8.43
C SER A 303 4.04 -13.89 -7.04
N VAL A 304 4.12 -13.00 -6.06
CA VAL A 304 4.16 -13.36 -4.65
C VAL A 304 2.88 -12.88 -3.99
N SER A 305 2.25 -13.75 -3.23
CA SER A 305 1.00 -13.48 -2.53
C SER A 305 1.23 -13.64 -1.02
N TYR A 306 0.56 -12.83 -0.21
CA TYR A 306 0.44 -13.08 1.22
C TYR A 306 -0.56 -14.22 1.44
N ASN A 307 -0.13 -15.28 2.12
CA ASN A 307 -0.91 -16.49 2.34
C ASN A 307 -1.75 -16.34 3.63
N GLY A 308 -2.91 -15.68 3.54
CA GLY A 308 -3.75 -15.41 4.70
C GLY A 308 -4.30 -16.65 5.41
N ALA A 309 -4.42 -17.79 4.71
CA ALA A 309 -4.89 -19.03 5.30
C ALA A 309 -3.88 -19.63 6.30
N ASN A 310 -2.58 -19.33 6.16
CA ASN A 310 -1.54 -19.79 7.07
C ASN A 310 -1.37 -18.80 8.23
N SER A 311 -2.15 -18.96 9.31
CA SER A 311 -2.16 -18.05 10.46
C SER A 311 -1.64 -18.72 11.74
N GLY A 312 -1.29 -17.90 12.74
CA GLY A 312 -0.75 -18.34 14.03
C GLY A 312 0.77 -18.36 14.04
N ILE A 313 1.37 -18.85 15.14
CA ILE A 313 2.82 -18.77 15.40
C ILE A 313 3.71 -19.44 14.34
N ASN A 314 3.15 -20.37 13.57
CA ASN A 314 3.84 -21.08 12.48
C ASN A 314 3.57 -20.47 11.09
N GLY A 315 2.79 -19.38 11.02
CA GLY A 315 2.40 -18.68 9.82
C GLY A 315 2.44 -17.17 10.03
N ASN A 316 1.33 -16.49 9.77
CA ASN A 316 1.15 -15.06 10.01
C ASN A 316 0.82 -14.77 11.47
N TYR A 317 1.69 -14.01 12.15
CA TYR A 317 1.37 -13.49 13.48
C TYR A 317 2.13 -12.20 13.83
N ALA A 318 1.54 -11.50 14.80
CA ALA A 318 2.07 -10.32 15.45
C ALA A 318 1.98 -10.48 16.98
N THR A 319 2.55 -9.52 17.71
CA THR A 319 2.36 -9.37 19.16
C THR A 319 1.78 -7.98 19.43
N GLY A 320 0.69 -7.91 20.20
CA GLY A 320 0.15 -6.62 20.65
C GLY A 320 1.11 -5.94 21.64
N VAL A 321 1.27 -4.62 21.55
CA VAL A 321 2.22 -3.86 22.41
C VAL A 321 1.75 -3.73 23.86
N SER A 322 0.45 -3.57 24.03
CA SER A 322 -0.17 -3.32 25.33
C SER A 322 -0.60 -4.64 25.97
N SER A 323 -1.25 -5.50 25.18
CA SER A 323 -1.73 -6.81 25.59
C SER A 323 -0.59 -7.81 25.79
N GLN A 324 0.50 -7.68 25.04
CA GLN A 324 1.59 -8.66 24.95
C GLN A 324 1.10 -10.04 24.47
N VAL A 325 -0.07 -10.09 23.82
CA VAL A 325 -0.71 -11.31 23.32
C VAL A 325 -0.31 -11.56 21.87
N THR A 326 -0.18 -12.84 21.50
CA THR A 326 -0.03 -13.26 20.10
C THR A 326 -1.31 -12.99 19.34
N ILE A 327 -1.21 -12.22 18.26
CA ILE A 327 -2.31 -11.86 17.38
C ILE A 327 -2.13 -12.61 16.06
N SER A 328 -3.07 -13.48 15.73
CA SER A 328 -3.16 -14.07 14.39
C SER A 328 -3.69 -13.04 13.38
N GLY A 329 -3.24 -13.12 12.13
CA GLY A 329 -3.68 -12.20 11.08
C GLY A 329 -5.20 -12.21 10.85
N GLY A 330 -5.80 -11.02 10.75
CA GLY A 330 -7.23 -10.85 10.47
C GLY A 330 -7.62 -11.09 9.01
N THR A 331 -6.64 -11.16 8.10
CA THR A 331 -6.85 -11.51 6.70
C THR A 331 -6.65 -13.01 6.50
N SER A 332 -7.74 -13.74 6.25
CA SER A 332 -7.75 -15.20 6.06
C SER A 332 -7.66 -15.66 4.60
N SER A 333 -7.91 -14.77 3.64
CA SER A 333 -7.76 -15.05 2.21
C SER A 333 -6.36 -14.71 1.70
N GLU A 334 -5.99 -15.27 0.56
CA GLU A 334 -4.78 -14.86 -0.16
C GLU A 334 -4.89 -13.40 -0.59
N VAL A 335 -3.79 -12.66 -0.46
CA VAL A 335 -3.66 -11.29 -0.98
C VAL A 335 -2.60 -11.31 -2.06
N THR A 336 -3.07 -11.22 -3.30
CA THR A 336 -2.27 -11.43 -4.50
C THR A 336 -1.68 -10.11 -5.01
N SER A 337 -0.40 -10.15 -5.41
CA SER A 337 0.23 -9.04 -6.14
C SER A 337 -0.06 -9.12 -7.65
N ASN A 338 0.17 -8.01 -8.36
CA ASN A 338 0.02 -7.96 -9.82
C ASN A 338 1.02 -8.87 -10.57
N GLY A 339 2.10 -9.27 -9.89
CA GLY A 339 3.18 -10.06 -10.46
C GLY A 339 4.03 -9.28 -11.47
N LEU A 340 5.07 -9.95 -11.95
CA LEU A 340 5.94 -9.45 -13.00
C LEU A 340 6.27 -10.54 -14.00
N ARG A 341 6.50 -10.14 -15.24
CA ARG A 341 6.89 -11.03 -16.33
C ARG A 341 8.40 -11.06 -16.48
N ILE A 342 8.98 -12.24 -16.56
CA ILE A 342 10.43 -12.40 -16.68
C ILE A 342 10.77 -12.82 -18.10
N PHE A 343 11.71 -12.09 -18.70
CA PHE A 343 12.30 -12.43 -19.99
C PHE A 343 13.82 -12.56 -19.85
N ARG A 344 14.44 -13.46 -20.62
CA ARG A 344 15.90 -13.63 -20.62
C ARG A 344 16.62 -12.31 -20.90
N THR A 345 16.16 -11.60 -21.92
CA THR A 345 16.63 -10.28 -22.32
C THR A 345 15.44 -9.34 -22.41
N LEU A 346 15.58 -8.12 -21.89
CA LEU A 346 14.53 -7.10 -21.92
C LEU A 346 15.05 -5.85 -22.63
N PRO A 347 14.71 -5.65 -23.93
CA PRO A 347 15.09 -4.44 -24.64
C PRO A 347 14.25 -3.23 -24.20
N SER A 348 14.70 -2.03 -24.58
CA SER A 348 13.95 -0.79 -24.38
C SER A 348 13.84 0.00 -25.68
N ILE A 349 12.76 0.78 -25.83
CA ILE A 349 12.53 1.62 -27.01
C ILE A 349 12.51 3.10 -26.61
N ALA A 350 13.19 3.94 -27.37
CA ALA A 350 13.14 5.39 -27.22
C ALA A 350 12.91 6.06 -28.57
N VAL A 351 11.91 6.94 -28.65
CA VAL A 351 11.67 7.77 -29.83
C VAL A 351 12.61 8.98 -29.81
N THR A 352 13.26 9.26 -30.93
CA THR A 352 14.32 10.28 -31.04
C THR A 352 14.04 11.33 -32.10
N SER A 353 13.07 11.12 -32.99
CA SER A 353 12.54 12.18 -33.86
C SER A 353 11.60 13.11 -33.10
N THR A 354 11.27 14.26 -33.70
CA THR A 354 10.31 15.25 -33.14
C THR A 354 9.40 15.85 -34.22
N GLY A 355 9.06 15.07 -35.26
CA GLY A 355 8.42 15.59 -36.48
C GLY A 355 9.42 16.25 -37.44
N GLY A 356 8.92 16.84 -38.54
CA GLY A 356 9.80 17.51 -39.50
C GLY A 356 9.18 17.80 -40.88
N THR A 357 10.03 17.81 -41.90
CA THR A 357 9.62 18.04 -43.29
C THR A 357 9.24 16.73 -43.96
N LEU A 358 8.14 16.75 -44.72
CA LEU A 358 7.69 15.63 -45.52
C LEU A 358 8.32 15.68 -46.93
N GLY A 359 8.93 14.57 -47.35
CA GLY A 359 9.46 14.38 -48.70
C GLY A 359 9.82 12.91 -48.97
N ALA A 360 9.87 12.54 -50.26
CA ALA A 360 10.20 11.17 -50.65
C ALA A 360 11.63 10.81 -50.23
N GLY A 361 11.80 9.64 -49.59
CA GLY A 361 13.09 9.15 -49.09
C GLY A 361 13.67 9.87 -47.87
N LEU A 362 13.01 10.95 -47.40
CA LEU A 362 13.38 11.64 -46.17
C LEU A 362 13.02 10.79 -44.95
N ASP A 363 13.78 11.01 -43.88
CA ASP A 363 13.52 10.39 -42.59
C ASP A 363 12.25 10.99 -41.99
N LEU A 364 11.27 10.12 -41.72
CA LEU A 364 10.07 10.47 -41.01
C LEU A 364 10.32 10.21 -39.52
N TYR A 365 9.95 9.02 -39.06
CA TYR A 365 9.97 8.66 -37.65
C TYR A 365 11.23 7.89 -37.28
N LYS A 366 11.88 8.26 -36.17
CA LYS A 366 13.11 7.64 -35.69
C LYS A 366 12.98 7.14 -34.26
N PHE A 367 13.31 5.89 -34.02
CA PHE A 367 13.40 5.32 -32.68
C PHE A 367 14.64 4.44 -32.54
N VAL A 368 15.10 4.26 -31.31
CA VAL A 368 16.25 3.43 -30.97
C VAL A 368 15.75 2.30 -30.09
N VAL A 369 16.11 1.07 -30.48
CA VAL A 369 15.97 -0.10 -29.60
C VAL A 369 17.31 -0.35 -28.93
N THR A 370 17.34 -0.40 -27.61
CA THR A 370 18.55 -0.69 -26.83
C THR A 370 18.42 -2.07 -26.19
N ASN A 371 19.41 -2.91 -26.42
CA ASN A 371 19.55 -4.24 -25.85
C ASN A 371 20.72 -4.24 -24.83
N PRO A 372 20.42 -4.17 -23.52
CA PRO A 372 21.45 -4.06 -22.50
C PRO A 372 22.11 -5.41 -22.12
N ASN A 373 21.73 -6.52 -22.75
CA ASN A 373 22.15 -7.88 -22.34
C ASN A 373 23.22 -8.46 -23.27
N SER A 374 23.87 -9.55 -22.85
CA SER A 374 24.89 -10.27 -23.60
C SER A 374 24.38 -11.19 -24.72
N ARG A 375 23.07 -11.16 -25.02
CA ARG A 375 22.48 -11.90 -26.15
C ARG A 375 21.68 -10.98 -27.04
N ASP A 376 21.73 -11.26 -28.33
CA ASP A 376 20.93 -10.61 -29.35
C ASP A 376 19.43 -10.81 -29.09
N VAL A 377 18.62 -9.83 -29.49
CA VAL A 377 17.15 -9.94 -29.52
C VAL A 377 16.65 -9.77 -30.93
N VAL A 378 15.46 -10.31 -31.22
CA VAL A 378 14.86 -10.26 -32.55
C VAL A 378 13.52 -9.57 -32.53
N PHE A 379 13.26 -8.72 -33.52
CA PHE A 379 11.97 -8.06 -33.74
C PHE A 379 11.34 -8.53 -35.05
N HIS A 380 10.08 -8.92 -34.99
CA HIS A 380 9.31 -9.31 -36.16
C HIS A 380 8.44 -8.16 -36.67
N LYS A 381 7.74 -7.45 -35.78
CA LYS A 381 6.76 -6.44 -36.16
C LYS A 381 6.89 -5.18 -35.32
N PHE A 382 6.70 -4.03 -35.97
CA PHE A 382 6.40 -2.75 -35.34
C PHE A 382 5.18 -2.12 -36.02
N THR A 383 4.18 -1.74 -35.23
CA THR A 383 2.96 -1.09 -35.72
C THR A 383 2.96 0.39 -35.34
N MET A 384 2.61 1.24 -36.30
CA MET A 384 2.50 2.68 -36.11
C MET A 384 1.10 3.15 -36.45
N SER A 385 0.53 4.08 -35.69
CA SER A 385 -0.65 4.81 -36.19
C SER A 385 -0.22 5.76 -37.30
N ILE A 386 -1.12 5.98 -38.27
CA ILE A 386 -0.92 6.95 -39.33
C ILE A 386 -2.19 7.77 -39.58
N ALA A 387 -2.02 9.06 -39.82
CA ALA A 387 -3.04 9.90 -40.44
C ALA A 387 -2.41 10.83 -41.48
N THR A 388 -3.00 10.88 -42.67
CA THR A 388 -2.49 11.65 -43.83
C THR A 388 -3.46 12.74 -44.25
N SER A 389 -2.96 13.82 -44.86
CA SER A 389 -3.76 14.82 -45.56
C SER A 389 -3.15 15.15 -46.93
N GLY A 390 -3.99 15.54 -47.91
CA GLY A 390 -3.53 16.03 -49.22
C GLY A 390 -2.95 15.01 -50.21
N GLY A 391 -3.17 13.71 -50.01
CA GLY A 391 -2.62 12.64 -50.88
C GLY A 391 -1.25 12.12 -50.43
N ALA A 392 -0.84 12.46 -49.20
CA ALA A 392 0.47 12.15 -48.63
C ALA A 392 0.80 10.65 -48.67
N THR A 393 1.77 10.31 -49.52
CA THR A 393 2.64 9.13 -49.51
C THR A 393 2.01 7.74 -49.38
N ASN A 394 2.41 6.83 -50.28
CA ASN A 394 2.21 5.38 -50.11
C ASN A 394 3.57 4.66 -49.98
N ALA A 395 3.55 3.45 -49.43
CA ALA A 395 4.71 2.56 -49.28
C ALA A 395 5.79 3.08 -48.33
N PHE A 396 5.79 2.50 -47.12
CA PHE A 396 6.75 2.79 -46.07
C PHE A 396 7.77 1.67 -45.92
N ILE A 397 9.04 2.05 -45.71
CA ILE A 397 10.12 1.12 -45.37
C ILE A 397 10.77 1.60 -44.08
N LEU A 398 10.87 0.68 -43.12
CA LEU A 398 11.66 0.84 -41.92
C LEU A 398 13.08 0.36 -42.18
N TYR A 399 14.08 1.16 -41.83
CA TYR A 399 15.49 0.80 -41.93
C TYR A 399 16.10 0.68 -40.55
N GLY A 400 16.72 -0.47 -40.24
CA GLY A 400 17.53 -0.67 -39.05
C GLY A 400 19.02 -0.54 -39.40
N ASP A 401 19.68 0.52 -38.91
CA ASP A 401 21.07 0.87 -39.25
C ASP A 401 21.37 0.83 -40.76
N GLY A 402 20.41 1.31 -41.58
CA GLY A 402 20.53 1.38 -43.04
C GLY A 402 20.11 0.12 -43.80
N ILE A 403 19.78 -0.98 -43.12
CA ILE A 403 19.27 -2.21 -43.74
C ILE A 403 17.73 -2.20 -43.69
N ALA A 404 17.08 -2.52 -44.81
CA ALA A 404 15.61 -2.58 -44.86
C ALA A 404 15.08 -3.70 -43.95
N PHE A 405 14.16 -3.36 -43.05
CA PHE A 405 13.48 -4.28 -42.14
C PHE A 405 12.37 -5.03 -42.89
N ASN A 406 11.44 -4.29 -43.48
CA ASN A 406 10.33 -4.81 -44.28
C ASN A 406 10.54 -4.62 -45.79
N SER A 407 9.77 -5.33 -46.60
CA SER A 407 9.61 -5.04 -48.04
C SER A 407 8.66 -3.86 -48.27
N SER A 408 8.73 -3.24 -49.45
CA SER A 408 7.99 -2.03 -49.81
C SER A 408 6.50 -2.27 -50.09
N THR A 409 5.67 -2.57 -49.09
CA THR A 409 4.23 -2.81 -49.31
C THR A 409 3.34 -2.52 -48.09
N SER A 410 3.43 -1.32 -47.49
CA SER A 410 2.31 -0.82 -46.67
C SER A 410 1.63 0.37 -47.39
N THR A 411 0.38 0.17 -47.81
CA THR A 411 -0.42 1.15 -48.57
C THR A 411 -1.48 1.78 -47.69
N THR A 412 -1.66 3.10 -47.76
CA THR A 412 -2.45 3.91 -46.81
C THR A 412 -3.86 4.25 -47.29
N ALA A 413 -4.41 3.52 -48.27
CA ALA A 413 -5.65 3.99 -48.90
C ALA A 413 -6.87 4.04 -47.96
N SER A 414 -6.87 3.27 -46.86
CA SER A 414 -7.91 3.32 -45.80
C SER A 414 -7.41 2.98 -44.39
N GLU A 415 -6.11 2.77 -44.21
CA GLU A 415 -5.54 2.24 -42.97
C GLU A 415 -5.30 3.35 -41.93
N THR A 416 -5.68 3.10 -40.67
CA THR A 416 -5.32 3.97 -39.53
C THR A 416 -3.98 3.58 -38.90
N PHE A 417 -3.36 2.51 -39.39
CA PHE A 417 -2.10 1.97 -38.92
C PHE A 417 -1.22 1.43 -40.07
N ILE A 418 0.07 1.35 -39.81
CA ILE A 418 1.07 0.71 -40.68
C ILE A 418 1.73 -0.40 -39.88
N GLU A 419 1.66 -1.62 -40.40
CA GLU A 419 2.40 -2.76 -39.88
C GLU A 419 3.71 -2.93 -40.65
N LEU A 420 4.82 -2.81 -39.92
CA LEU A 420 6.17 -2.99 -40.46
C LEU A 420 6.61 -4.38 -40.04
N VAL A 421 6.47 -5.35 -40.95
CA VAL A 421 6.83 -6.75 -40.71
C VAL A 421 8.18 -7.08 -41.32
N SER A 422 9.08 -7.66 -40.53
CA SER A 422 10.42 -8.00 -40.98
C SER A 422 10.38 -9.03 -42.10
N THR A 423 11.16 -8.81 -43.15
CA THR A 423 11.51 -9.89 -44.07
C THR A 423 12.33 -10.92 -43.31
N GLN A 424 12.05 -12.20 -43.55
CA GLN A 424 12.58 -13.28 -42.71
C GLN A 424 14.12 -13.34 -42.70
N THR A 425 14.76 -12.79 -43.72
CA THR A 425 16.22 -12.76 -43.91
C THR A 425 16.87 -11.40 -43.61
N SER A 426 16.11 -10.38 -43.23
CA SER A 426 16.68 -9.06 -42.94
C SER A 426 17.56 -9.12 -41.70
N GLN A 427 18.75 -8.53 -41.75
CA GLN A 427 19.59 -8.33 -40.56
C GLN A 427 19.07 -7.19 -39.67
N ALA A 428 18.15 -6.35 -40.16
CA ALA A 428 17.55 -5.28 -39.38
C ALA A 428 16.65 -5.80 -38.25
N GLN A 429 16.25 -7.08 -38.27
CA GLN A 429 15.48 -7.70 -37.19
C GLN A 429 16.29 -7.96 -35.93
N ILE A 430 17.62 -8.07 -36.04
CA ILE A 430 18.49 -8.47 -34.93
C ILE A 430 19.08 -7.22 -34.27
N VAL A 431 18.77 -6.99 -32.99
CA VAL A 431 19.43 -5.96 -32.18
C VAL A 431 20.56 -6.64 -31.39
N PRO A 432 21.83 -6.27 -31.65
CA PRO A 432 22.97 -6.99 -31.10
C PRO A 432 23.03 -6.86 -29.57
N ALA A 433 23.61 -7.88 -28.94
CA ALA A 433 23.98 -7.88 -27.54
C ALA A 433 24.81 -6.64 -27.15
N ASN A 434 24.51 -6.07 -25.98
CA ASN A 434 25.17 -4.88 -25.42
C ASN A 434 25.22 -3.71 -26.41
N GLY A 435 24.18 -3.57 -27.24
CA GLY A 435 24.14 -2.63 -28.33
C GLY A 435 22.76 -2.01 -28.51
N SER A 436 22.70 -1.08 -29.46
CA SER A 436 21.45 -0.46 -29.87
C SER A 436 21.34 -0.49 -31.38
N LYS A 437 20.10 -0.51 -31.88
CA LYS A 437 19.78 -0.37 -33.29
C LYS A 437 18.89 0.83 -33.51
N THR A 438 19.26 1.67 -34.46
CA THR A 438 18.47 2.83 -34.84
C THR A 438 17.55 2.45 -35.99
N TYR A 439 16.25 2.62 -35.76
CA TYR A 439 15.21 2.41 -36.75
C TYR A 439 14.70 3.74 -37.30
N ILE A 440 14.63 3.84 -38.62
CA ILE A 440 14.20 5.04 -39.35
C ILE A 440 13.12 4.66 -40.35
N LEU A 441 11.92 5.22 -40.18
CA LEU A 441 10.83 5.10 -41.14
C LEU A 441 11.02 6.10 -42.27
N LYS A 442 10.91 5.63 -43.52
CA LYS A 442 10.92 6.47 -44.71
C LYS A 442 9.68 6.20 -45.55
N ALA A 443 9.12 7.26 -46.14
CA ALA A 443 8.16 7.13 -47.24
C ALA A 443 8.93 6.96 -48.55
N THR A 444 8.58 5.95 -49.34
CA THR A 444 9.22 5.72 -50.66
C THR A 444 8.63 6.60 -51.76
N THR A 445 7.37 7.00 -51.63
CA THR A 445 6.73 7.96 -52.52
C THR A 445 6.14 9.10 -51.72
N ALA A 446 6.33 10.34 -52.18
CA ALA A 446 5.59 11.51 -51.72
C ALA A 446 5.09 12.24 -52.97
N VAL A 447 3.79 12.13 -53.25
CA VAL A 447 3.18 12.76 -54.41
C VAL A 447 2.98 14.24 -54.11
N ASP A 448 3.04 15.07 -55.15
CA ASP A 448 2.68 16.48 -55.06
C ASP A 448 1.37 16.69 -55.79
N THR A 449 0.29 16.88 -55.03
CA THR A 449 -0.93 17.45 -55.60
C THR A 449 -0.94 18.94 -55.27
N ALA A 450 -0.55 19.75 -56.25
CA ALA A 450 -0.12 21.15 -56.15
C ALA A 450 -1.18 22.18 -55.67
N SER A 451 -2.03 21.83 -54.69
CA SER A 451 -3.17 22.65 -54.26
C SER A 451 -3.43 22.63 -52.74
N VAL A 452 -2.77 21.79 -51.94
CA VAL A 452 -3.06 21.61 -50.51
C VAL A 452 -1.81 21.31 -49.69
N SER A 453 -1.75 21.83 -48.44
CA SER A 453 -0.71 21.44 -47.48
C SER A 453 -0.83 19.96 -47.14
N GLU A 454 0.27 19.22 -47.21
CA GLU A 454 0.31 17.79 -46.90
C GLU A 454 0.89 17.54 -45.50
N SER A 455 0.29 16.58 -44.79
CA SER A 455 0.78 16.16 -43.49
C SER A 455 0.76 14.64 -43.33
N ILE A 456 1.73 14.12 -42.56
CA ILE A 456 1.72 12.77 -42.02
C ILE A 456 1.86 12.87 -40.50
N ASN A 457 0.94 12.23 -39.79
CA ASN A 457 0.97 12.09 -38.34
C ASN A 457 1.32 10.63 -38.02
N LEU A 458 2.36 10.38 -37.21
CA LEU A 458 2.79 9.04 -36.83
C LEU A 458 3.01 8.91 -35.34
N ALA A 459 2.67 7.75 -34.78
CA ALA A 459 3.10 7.32 -33.46
C ALA A 459 3.40 5.81 -33.45
N LEU A 460 4.48 5.41 -32.79
CA LEU A 460 4.74 3.99 -32.52
C LEU A 460 3.76 3.48 -31.46
N LEU A 461 3.01 2.43 -31.78
CA LEU A 461 1.99 1.88 -30.91
C LEU A 461 2.58 0.93 -29.87
N ALA A 462 1.94 0.88 -28.70
CA ALA A 462 2.24 -0.07 -27.63
C ALA A 462 1.19 -1.17 -27.59
N ASP A 463 1.57 -2.32 -27.05
CA ASP A 463 0.61 -3.35 -26.67
C ASP A 463 -0.10 -2.98 -25.36
N THR A 464 -1.40 -3.23 -25.28
CA THR A 464 -2.24 -2.89 -24.11
C THR A 464 -2.43 -4.04 -23.13
N SER A 465 -2.09 -5.26 -23.53
CA SER A 465 -2.09 -6.44 -22.67
C SER A 465 -1.12 -7.50 -23.18
N TYR A 466 -0.76 -8.44 -22.32
CA TYR A 466 0.01 -9.62 -22.74
C TYR A 466 -0.82 -10.47 -23.71
N VAL A 467 -0.14 -11.25 -24.56
CA VAL A 467 -0.76 -12.13 -25.54
C VAL A 467 -1.77 -13.06 -24.85
N ALA A 468 -3.05 -12.97 -25.23
CA ALA A 468 -4.10 -13.84 -24.72
C ALA A 468 -3.94 -15.25 -25.31
N ASP A 469 -4.39 -16.27 -24.57
CA ASP A 469 -4.50 -17.66 -25.04
C ASP A 469 -3.21 -18.43 -25.38
N ILE A 470 -2.04 -17.96 -24.90
CA ILE A 470 -0.79 -18.73 -25.01
C ILE A 470 -0.60 -19.67 -23.80
N ASN A 471 -0.90 -20.95 -23.99
CA ASN A 471 -0.74 -21.99 -22.96
C ASN A 471 0.72 -22.21 -22.51
N THR A 472 1.69 -21.73 -23.30
CA THR A 472 3.12 -22.00 -23.15
C THR A 472 3.94 -20.80 -22.67
N LEU A 473 3.28 -19.73 -22.18
CA LEU A 473 3.88 -18.47 -21.68
C LEU A 473 4.61 -17.62 -22.73
N MET A 474 5.21 -18.26 -23.72
CA MET A 474 5.73 -17.73 -24.98
C MET A 474 5.12 -18.54 -26.13
N ALA A 475 5.22 -18.05 -27.38
CA ALA A 475 4.58 -18.70 -28.53
C ALA A 475 5.41 -18.61 -29.82
N THR A 476 4.91 -19.17 -30.92
CA THR A 476 5.44 -18.86 -32.25
C THR A 476 5.03 -17.46 -32.70
N VAL A 477 5.75 -16.88 -33.66
CA VAL A 477 5.40 -15.56 -34.21
C VAL A 477 3.97 -15.55 -34.76
N VAL A 478 3.56 -16.63 -35.43
CA VAL A 478 2.22 -16.80 -36.00
C VAL A 478 1.15 -16.71 -34.92
N GLN A 479 1.40 -17.27 -33.74
CA GLN A 479 0.44 -17.22 -32.64
C GLN A 479 0.34 -15.84 -32.02
N VAL A 480 1.45 -15.08 -31.95
CA VAL A 480 1.42 -13.70 -31.45
C VAL A 480 0.70 -12.77 -32.43
N GLU A 481 0.87 -12.98 -33.73
CA GLU A 481 0.16 -12.25 -34.82
C GLU A 481 -1.37 -12.51 -34.83
N LEU A 482 -1.86 -13.55 -34.16
CA LEU A 482 -3.30 -13.76 -33.98
C LEU A 482 -3.91 -12.87 -32.88
N GLY A 483 -3.09 -12.03 -32.22
CA GLY A 483 -3.57 -11.02 -31.29
C GLY A 483 -4.63 -10.11 -31.93
N ALA A 484 -5.65 -9.75 -31.15
CA ALA A 484 -6.70 -8.83 -31.61
C ALA A 484 -6.52 -7.45 -30.96
N GLY A 485 -6.90 -6.40 -31.68
CA GLY A 485 -6.83 -5.03 -31.17
C GLY A 485 -5.40 -4.52 -31.05
N ASN A 486 -5.00 -4.06 -29.86
CA ASN A 486 -3.65 -3.53 -29.58
C ASN A 486 -2.81 -4.56 -28.81
N THR A 487 -2.74 -5.80 -29.28
CA THR A 487 -2.04 -6.89 -28.55
C THR A 487 -0.92 -7.55 -29.34
N ASP A 488 -0.64 -7.05 -30.53
CA ASP A 488 0.37 -7.50 -31.47
C ASP A 488 1.14 -6.32 -32.11
N ASN A 489 1.09 -5.12 -31.52
CA ASN A 489 1.70 -3.90 -32.07
C ASN A 489 3.23 -3.97 -32.14
N VAL A 490 3.87 -4.67 -31.20
CA VAL A 490 5.30 -4.97 -31.25
C VAL A 490 5.48 -6.46 -31.02
N ILE A 491 6.08 -7.17 -31.97
CA ILE A 491 6.36 -8.60 -31.82
C ILE A 491 7.86 -8.81 -31.78
N TRP A 492 8.33 -9.47 -30.73
CA TRP A 492 9.76 -9.66 -30.48
C TRP A 492 10.05 -10.97 -29.76
N SER A 493 11.31 -11.38 -29.77
CA SER A 493 11.79 -12.57 -29.09
C SER A 493 13.09 -12.29 -28.34
N PRO A 494 13.19 -12.68 -27.05
CA PRO A 494 14.45 -12.68 -26.31
C PRO A 494 15.41 -13.80 -26.73
N PHE A 495 15.00 -14.75 -27.58
CA PHE A 495 15.79 -15.91 -27.99
C PHE A 495 16.44 -16.63 -26.79
N SER A 496 15.57 -17.05 -25.89
CA SER A 496 15.84 -17.52 -24.54
C SER A 496 16.62 -18.84 -24.51
N THR A 497 16.52 -19.71 -25.50
CA THR A 497 17.19 -21.02 -25.48
C THR A 497 18.13 -21.26 -26.67
N THR A 498 18.01 -20.44 -27.72
CA THR A 498 18.76 -20.56 -28.98
C THR A 498 19.44 -19.25 -29.34
N THR A 499 20.33 -19.28 -30.34
CA THR A 499 20.93 -18.06 -30.89
C THR A 499 20.10 -17.61 -32.09
N PRO A 500 19.74 -16.32 -32.19
CA PRO A 500 18.98 -15.85 -33.32
C PRO A 500 19.80 -15.88 -34.61
N VAL A 501 19.12 -16.15 -35.72
CA VAL A 501 19.65 -16.05 -37.08
C VAL A 501 18.62 -15.33 -37.95
N ALA A 502 19.05 -14.62 -38.99
CA ALA A 502 18.13 -13.97 -39.92
C ALA A 502 17.72 -14.96 -41.03
N THR A 503 16.90 -15.96 -40.67
CA THR A 503 16.35 -16.97 -41.59
C THR A 503 14.86 -17.18 -41.36
N ALA A 504 14.20 -17.88 -42.29
CA ALA A 504 12.78 -18.24 -42.14
C ALA A 504 12.49 -19.11 -40.91
N ASP A 505 13.43 -19.98 -40.53
CA ASP A 505 13.27 -20.90 -39.39
C ASP A 505 13.10 -20.18 -38.04
N THR A 506 13.62 -18.95 -37.93
CA THR A 506 13.51 -18.06 -36.75
C THR A 506 12.07 -17.82 -36.34
N GLN A 507 11.13 -17.80 -37.29
CA GLN A 507 9.71 -17.59 -37.03
C GLN A 507 9.02 -18.79 -36.37
N SER A 508 9.59 -19.99 -36.51
CA SER A 508 9.06 -21.23 -35.91
C SER A 508 9.53 -21.45 -34.47
N ASN A 509 10.39 -20.58 -33.93
CA ASN A 509 10.79 -20.62 -32.53
C ASN A 509 9.54 -20.43 -31.63
N LEU A 510 9.48 -21.10 -30.48
CA LEU A 510 8.38 -20.98 -29.50
C LEU A 510 8.59 -19.86 -28.47
N ASP A 511 9.52 -18.95 -28.74
CA ASP A 511 9.97 -17.92 -27.81
C ASP A 511 9.65 -16.48 -28.29
N TRP A 512 8.51 -16.30 -28.94
CA TRP A 512 7.98 -14.99 -29.34
C TRP A 512 6.93 -14.49 -28.36
N THR A 513 6.85 -13.16 -28.25
CA THR A 513 5.88 -12.45 -27.42
C THR A 513 5.60 -11.06 -27.99
N ASN A 514 4.71 -10.31 -27.34
CA ASN A 514 4.41 -8.93 -27.69
C ASN A 514 5.18 -7.91 -26.83
N GLY A 515 5.05 -6.62 -27.12
CA GLY A 515 5.72 -5.52 -26.43
C GLY A 515 5.08 -5.08 -25.11
N TYR A 516 4.12 -5.82 -24.56
CA TYR A 516 3.39 -5.40 -23.36
C TYR A 516 4.33 -5.32 -22.14
N GLY A 517 4.45 -4.11 -21.58
CA GLY A 517 5.37 -3.85 -20.47
C GLY A 517 6.82 -3.66 -20.89
N MET A 518 7.13 -3.53 -22.19
CA MET A 518 8.48 -3.23 -22.66
C MET A 518 8.92 -1.82 -22.19
N PRO A 519 10.10 -1.68 -21.56
CA PRO A 519 10.59 -0.38 -21.10
C PRO A 519 10.68 0.67 -22.21
N GLY A 520 10.34 1.90 -21.86
CA GLY A 520 10.44 3.07 -22.73
C GLY A 520 9.11 3.55 -23.30
N PHE A 521 8.08 2.69 -23.36
CA PHE A 521 6.72 3.13 -23.67
C PHE A 521 6.12 3.95 -22.51
N PRO A 522 5.39 5.05 -22.78
CA PRO A 522 4.73 5.86 -21.76
C PRO A 522 3.60 5.09 -21.06
N SER A 523 3.88 4.42 -19.93
CA SER A 523 2.88 3.65 -19.17
C SER A 523 2.11 2.62 -20.01
N ASN A 524 2.81 1.90 -20.91
CA ASN A 524 2.23 0.97 -21.89
C ASN A 524 1.23 1.61 -22.87
N ALA A 525 1.30 2.92 -23.08
CA ALA A 525 0.58 3.61 -24.15
C ALA A 525 1.48 3.86 -25.35
N ALA A 526 0.88 4.19 -26.50
CA ALA A 526 1.61 4.63 -27.68
C ALA A 526 2.50 5.85 -27.38
N PHE A 527 3.59 5.98 -28.13
CA PHE A 527 4.40 7.19 -28.08
C PHE A 527 3.62 8.42 -28.58
N PRO A 528 4.03 9.65 -28.22
CA PRO A 528 3.38 10.86 -28.71
C PRO A 528 3.36 10.95 -30.24
N VAL A 529 2.24 11.43 -30.79
CA VAL A 529 2.09 11.69 -32.22
C VAL A 529 3.06 12.77 -32.66
N GLN A 530 3.77 12.50 -33.75
CA GLN A 530 4.67 13.41 -34.42
C GLN A 530 4.14 13.77 -35.79
N VAL A 531 4.45 14.98 -36.25
CA VAL A 531 3.89 15.54 -37.48
C VAL A 531 5.00 15.87 -38.45
N TRP A 532 4.86 15.41 -39.68
CA TRP A 532 5.67 15.82 -40.83
C TRP A 532 4.80 16.60 -41.79
N THR A 533 5.28 17.76 -42.24
CA THR A 533 4.53 18.62 -43.15
C THR A 533 5.35 19.00 -44.36
N ARG A 534 4.67 19.19 -45.47
CA ARG A 534 5.20 19.90 -46.63
C ARG A 534 4.28 21.09 -46.89
N ALA A 535 4.85 22.29 -46.85
CA ALA A 535 4.17 23.50 -47.30
C ALA A 535 4.27 23.60 -48.83
N ASN A 536 3.27 24.25 -49.44
CA ASN A 536 3.30 24.62 -50.86
C ASN A 536 4.45 25.58 -51.17
#